data_AF-A0A938V238-F1
#
_entry.id   AF-A0A938V238-F1
#
_cell.length_a   1.000
_cell.length_b   1.000
_cell.length_c   1.000
_cell.angle_alpha   90.00
_cell.angle_beta   90.00
_cell.angle_gamma   90.00
#
_symmetry.space_group_name_H-M   'P 1'
#
loop_
_entity.id
_entity.type
_entity.pdbx_description
1 polymer ?
#
loop_
_entity_poly.entity_id
_entity_poly.type
_entity_poly.pdbx_seq_one_letter_code
_entity_poly.pdbx_strand_id
1 'polypeptide(L)'
;MCSPRRVFRDVDTSPTLVPGGVVAGCYCRGLLLLDPTTGAIRWEVPMLGPSAPAVANERLFVLSADDHLRALDQESGRILWKTKLGVSQVLAPVLIGSAQDPSAALLAVATGGPLYLVRASDGRIVGRFDAPGGFWSPPLAHGRSLYLVTGEGFLYRIDLFP
;
A
#
# COMPACT_ATOMS: atom_id res chain seq x y z
N MET A 1 -19.34 -13.49 -10.56
CA MET A 1 -18.46 -13.97 -11.66
C MET A 1 -18.13 -12.77 -12.55
N CYS A 2 -16.85 -12.45 -12.74
CA CYS A 2 -16.42 -11.34 -13.60
C CYS A 2 -16.58 -11.72 -15.09
N SER A 3 -17.08 -10.77 -15.88
CA SER A 3 -17.31 -10.88 -17.32
C SER A 3 -15.98 -10.90 -18.09
N PRO A 4 -15.88 -11.59 -19.25
CA PRO A 4 -14.64 -11.77 -20.02
C PRO A 4 -14.17 -10.52 -20.79
N ARG A 5 -14.65 -9.32 -20.46
CA ARG A 5 -14.19 -8.08 -21.10
C ARG A 5 -13.28 -7.30 -20.16
N ARG A 6 -12.35 -6.52 -20.74
CA ARG A 6 -11.43 -5.56 -20.10
C ARG A 6 -12.17 -4.48 -19.30
N VAL A 7 -12.96 -4.88 -18.32
CA VAL A 7 -13.76 -4.03 -17.45
C VAL A 7 -13.22 -4.21 -16.05
N PHE A 8 -12.64 -3.15 -15.53
CA PHE A 8 -12.29 -3.08 -14.12
C PHE A 8 -13.57 -2.70 -13.38
N ARG A 9 -14.05 -3.59 -12.51
CA ARG A 9 -15.27 -3.42 -11.73
C ARG A 9 -14.86 -3.32 -10.26
N ASP A 10 -15.43 -2.37 -9.52
CA ASP A 10 -14.97 -1.99 -8.17
C ASP A 10 -13.47 -1.65 -8.15
N VAL A 11 -13.16 -0.48 -8.71
CA VAL A 11 -11.82 0.12 -8.60
C VAL A 11 -11.93 1.27 -7.61
N ASP A 12 -11.71 0.96 -6.34
CA ASP A 12 -11.79 1.96 -5.26
C ASP A 12 -10.46 2.69 -5.03
N THR A 13 -9.47 2.43 -5.89
CA THR A 13 -8.10 2.92 -5.71
C THR A 13 -7.59 3.63 -6.95
N SER A 14 -6.87 4.73 -6.75
CA SER A 14 -6.15 5.40 -7.83
C SER A 14 -5.12 4.47 -8.48
N PRO A 15 -4.95 4.53 -9.81
CA PRO A 15 -3.86 3.85 -10.49
C PRO A 15 -2.51 4.47 -10.12
N THR A 16 -1.45 3.67 -10.16
CA THR A 16 -0.08 4.10 -9.86
C THR A 16 0.80 3.91 -11.09
N LEU A 17 1.47 4.98 -11.53
CA LEU A 17 2.45 4.92 -12.62
C LEU A 17 3.78 4.34 -12.09
N VAL A 18 4.36 3.41 -12.84
CA VAL A 18 5.67 2.81 -12.58
C VAL A 18 6.52 2.80 -13.86
N PRO A 19 7.87 2.66 -13.78
CA PRO A 19 8.74 2.64 -14.96
C PRO A 19 8.38 1.63 -16.07
N GLY A 20 7.59 0.60 -15.78
CA GLY A 20 7.11 -0.41 -16.73
C GLY A 20 5.64 -0.31 -17.14
N GLY A 21 4.86 0.64 -16.62
CA GLY A 21 3.45 0.79 -16.97
C GLY A 21 2.57 1.35 -15.86
N VAL A 22 1.29 0.98 -15.86
CA VAL A 22 0.30 1.45 -14.89
C VAL A 22 -0.19 0.30 -14.05
N VAL A 23 -0.04 0.40 -12.73
CA VAL A 23 -0.60 -0.55 -11.78
C VAL A 23 -2.00 -0.10 -11.38
N ALA A 24 -2.97 -1.03 -11.42
CA ALA A 24 -4.34 -0.78 -11.02
C ALA A 24 -4.85 -1.89 -10.10
N GLY A 25 -5.57 -1.50 -9.05
CA GLY A 25 -6.34 -2.40 -8.21
C GLY A 25 -7.72 -2.69 -8.81
N CYS A 26 -8.22 -3.91 -8.64
CA CYS A 26 -9.57 -4.31 -9.03
C CYS A 26 -10.10 -5.27 -7.98
N TYR A 27 -11.20 -4.96 -7.32
CA TYR A 27 -11.69 -5.72 -6.16
C TYR A 27 -11.87 -7.20 -6.45
N CYS A 28 -12.36 -7.56 -7.64
CA CYS A 28 -12.64 -8.93 -8.03
C CYS A 28 -11.46 -9.70 -8.67
N ARG A 29 -10.36 -9.01 -9.01
CA ARG A 29 -9.22 -9.59 -9.75
C ARG A 29 -7.90 -9.50 -9.01
N GLY A 30 -7.74 -8.47 -8.20
CA GLY A 30 -6.50 -8.15 -7.51
C GLY A 30 -5.74 -7.01 -8.17
N LEU A 31 -4.42 -7.09 -8.16
CA LEU A 31 -3.52 -6.05 -8.65
C LEU A 31 -3.03 -6.42 -10.04
N LEU A 32 -3.07 -5.47 -10.97
CA LEU A 32 -2.68 -5.68 -12.36
C LEU A 32 -1.63 -4.65 -12.78
N LEU A 33 -0.60 -5.07 -13.50
CA LEU A 33 0.24 -4.17 -14.27
C LEU A 33 -0.21 -4.15 -15.73
N LEU A 34 -0.43 -2.96 -16.25
CA LEU A 34 -0.90 -2.71 -17.60
C LEU A 34 0.16 -1.99 -18.41
N ASP A 35 0.29 -2.37 -19.66
CA ASP A 35 0.99 -1.57 -20.65
C ASP A 35 0.27 -0.23 -20.85
N PRO A 36 0.96 0.92 -20.71
CA PRO A 36 0.31 2.22 -20.67
C PRO A 36 -0.22 2.66 -22.04
N THR A 37 0.29 2.06 -23.13
CA THR A 37 -0.10 2.42 -24.51
C THR A 37 -1.23 1.53 -25.01
N THR A 38 -1.17 0.23 -24.74
CA THR A 38 -2.10 -0.77 -25.29
C THR A 38 -3.15 -1.24 -24.29
N GLY A 39 -2.96 -0.96 -22.99
CA GLY A 39 -3.80 -1.48 -21.91
C GLY A 39 -3.73 -3.01 -21.78
N ALA A 40 -2.72 -3.66 -22.36
CA ALA A 40 -2.49 -5.10 -22.21
C ALA A 40 -2.02 -5.41 -20.79
N ILE A 41 -2.53 -6.50 -20.21
CA ILE A 41 -2.09 -6.96 -18.89
C ILE A 41 -0.72 -7.62 -19.06
N ARG A 42 0.29 -7.12 -18.33
CA ARG A 42 1.64 -7.70 -18.26
C ARG A 42 1.70 -8.79 -17.21
N TRP A 43 1.15 -8.53 -16.03
CA TRP A 43 0.94 -9.51 -14.98
C TRP A 43 -0.29 -9.17 -14.15
N GLU A 44 -0.80 -10.17 -13.42
CA GLU A 44 -1.93 -10.08 -12.51
C GLU A 44 -1.62 -10.87 -11.24
N VAL A 45 -1.93 -10.29 -10.08
CA VAL A 45 -1.79 -10.94 -8.78
C VAL A 45 -3.15 -10.95 -8.09
N PRO A 46 -3.77 -12.14 -7.94
CA PRO A 46 -5.03 -12.28 -7.24
C PRO A 46 -4.95 -11.80 -5.78
N MET A 47 -5.79 -10.83 -5.43
CA MET A 47 -5.96 -10.35 -4.06
C MET A 47 -7.31 -9.67 -3.89
N LEU A 48 -7.86 -9.72 -2.68
CA LEU A 48 -9.17 -9.16 -2.37
C LEU A 48 -9.05 -7.68 -2.02
N GLY A 49 -9.68 -6.80 -2.81
CA GLY A 49 -9.74 -5.35 -2.53
C GLY A 49 -8.37 -4.73 -2.21
N PRO A 50 -7.42 -4.70 -3.15
CA PRO A 50 -6.12 -4.06 -2.94
C PRO A 50 -6.24 -2.55 -2.75
N SER A 51 -5.34 -1.97 -1.96
CA SER A 51 -5.07 -0.53 -1.88
C SER A 51 -4.33 -0.04 -3.13
N ALA A 52 -4.26 1.28 -3.31
CA ALA A 52 -3.26 1.85 -4.20
C ALA A 52 -1.85 1.42 -3.71
N PRO A 53 -0.94 0.99 -4.60
CA PRO A 53 0.40 0.58 -4.21
C PRO A 53 1.28 1.79 -3.89
N ALA A 54 2.07 1.69 -2.83
CA ALA A 54 3.28 2.49 -2.68
C ALA A 54 4.41 1.85 -3.50
N VAL A 55 5.28 2.66 -4.09
CA VAL A 55 6.36 2.20 -4.98
C VAL A 55 7.69 2.64 -4.42
N ALA A 56 8.63 1.70 -4.25
CA ALA A 56 10.01 2.01 -3.91
C ALA A 56 10.93 0.86 -4.29
N ASN A 57 12.12 1.18 -4.82
CA ASN A 57 13.18 0.19 -5.08
C ASN A 57 12.68 -1.03 -5.85
N GLU A 58 11.95 -0.78 -6.95
CA GLU A 58 11.39 -1.80 -7.84
C GLU A 58 10.41 -2.75 -7.12
N ARG A 59 9.83 -2.30 -6.01
CA ARG A 59 8.81 -3.02 -5.24
C ARG A 59 7.53 -2.24 -5.16
N LEU A 60 6.43 -2.99 -5.14
CA LEU A 60 5.08 -2.49 -4.86
C LEU A 60 4.67 -2.94 -3.47
N PHE A 61 4.16 -2.02 -2.66
CA PHE A 61 3.63 -2.33 -1.34
C PHE A 61 2.13 -2.08 -1.30
N VAL A 62 1.38 -3.13 -1.01
CA VAL A 62 -0.09 -3.11 -1.12
C VAL A 62 -0.71 -3.70 0.14
N LEU A 63 -1.64 -2.96 0.74
CA LEU A 63 -2.54 -3.48 1.75
C LEU A 63 -3.78 -4.01 1.05
N SER A 64 -4.40 -5.07 1.56
CA SER A 64 -5.64 -5.60 0.99
C SER A 64 -6.63 -6.02 2.06
N ALA A 65 -7.88 -6.22 1.64
CA ALA A 65 -9.01 -6.54 2.53
C ALA A 65 -8.89 -7.90 3.24
N ASP A 66 -7.90 -8.72 2.88
CA ASP A 66 -7.58 -9.98 3.56
C ASP A 66 -6.60 -9.82 4.73
N ASP A 67 -6.49 -8.61 5.30
CA ASP A 67 -5.62 -8.21 6.42
C ASP A 67 -4.11 -8.16 6.17
N HIS A 68 -3.65 -8.36 4.93
CA HIS A 68 -2.22 -8.46 4.64
C HIS A 68 -1.67 -7.24 3.91
N LEU A 69 -0.54 -6.75 4.42
CA LEU A 69 0.40 -5.94 3.67
C LEU A 69 1.35 -6.87 2.91
N ARG A 70 1.59 -6.60 1.62
CA ARG A 70 2.48 -7.39 0.76
C ARG A 70 3.51 -6.49 0.10
N ALA A 71 4.73 -6.99 -0.04
CA ALA A 71 5.68 -6.48 -1.03
C ALA A 71 5.70 -7.39 -2.24
N LEU A 72 5.59 -6.80 -3.42
CA LEU A 72 5.70 -7.48 -4.70
C LEU A 72 6.90 -6.92 -5.45
N ASP A 73 7.58 -7.78 -6.18
CA ASP A 73 8.47 -7.39 -7.26
C ASP A 73 7.65 -6.67 -8.35
N GLN A 74 8.05 -5.45 -8.72
CA GLN A 74 7.29 -4.61 -9.66
C GLN A 74 7.22 -5.22 -11.06
N GLU A 75 8.30 -5.86 -11.50
CA GLU A 75 8.42 -6.36 -12.88
C GLU A 75 7.64 -7.66 -13.08
N SER A 76 7.72 -8.57 -12.10
CA SER A 76 7.12 -9.92 -12.21
C SER A 76 5.79 -10.07 -11.46
N GLY A 77 5.46 -9.15 -10.54
CA GLY A 77 4.32 -9.30 -9.63
C GLY A 77 4.56 -10.35 -8.52
N ARG A 78 5.76 -10.95 -8.44
CA ARG A 78 6.05 -11.98 -7.44
C ARG A 78 6.00 -11.39 -6.03
N ILE A 79 5.23 -12.01 -5.14
CA ILE A 79 5.19 -11.65 -3.72
C ILE A 79 6.55 -11.99 -3.09
N LEU A 80 7.22 -10.97 -2.55
CA LEU A 80 8.51 -11.08 -1.86
C LEU A 80 8.32 -11.38 -0.37
N TRP A 81 7.35 -10.73 0.26
CA TRP A 81 6.94 -10.98 1.63
C TRP A 81 5.48 -10.56 1.87
N LYS A 82 4.89 -11.05 2.96
CA LYS A 82 3.57 -10.61 3.44
C LYS A 82 3.52 -10.53 4.97
N THR A 83 2.78 -9.57 5.49
CA THR A 83 2.63 -9.30 6.92
C THR A 83 1.16 -9.06 7.24
N LYS A 84 0.63 -9.75 8.25
CA LYS A 84 -0.76 -9.56 8.70
C LYS A 84 -0.85 -8.38 9.68
N LEU A 85 -1.69 -7.39 9.39
CA LEU A 85 -1.83 -6.15 10.18
C LEU A 85 -3.20 -6.00 10.86
N GLY A 86 -4.21 -6.79 10.48
CA GLY A 86 -5.58 -6.65 10.98
C GLY A 86 -6.21 -5.34 10.50
N VAL A 87 -7.06 -5.44 9.48
CA VAL A 87 -7.48 -4.30 8.68
C VAL A 87 -8.98 -4.07 8.84
N SER A 88 -9.35 -2.87 9.28
CA SER A 88 -10.74 -2.40 9.25
C SER A 88 -10.99 -1.50 8.05
N GLN A 89 -9.94 -0.90 7.48
CA GLN A 89 -9.97 -0.06 6.29
C GLN A 89 -8.72 -0.28 5.44
N VAL A 90 -8.92 -0.49 4.13
CA VAL A 90 -7.82 -0.67 3.17
C VAL A 90 -7.32 0.70 2.71
N LEU A 91 -6.23 1.17 3.31
CA LEU A 91 -5.60 2.46 2.98
C LEU A 91 -4.25 2.25 2.32
N ALA A 92 -3.88 3.17 1.43
CA ALA A 92 -2.60 3.14 0.75
C ALA A 92 -1.44 3.28 1.78
N PRO A 93 -0.44 2.38 1.75
CA PRO A 93 0.79 2.57 2.50
C PRO A 93 1.51 3.83 2.05
N VAL A 94 2.30 4.42 2.95
CA VAL A 94 3.20 5.54 2.60
C VAL A 94 4.62 5.19 2.98
N LEU A 95 5.53 5.36 2.02
CA LEU A 95 6.96 5.15 2.24
C LEU A 95 7.54 6.30 3.07
N ILE A 96 8.42 5.97 4.01
CA ILE A 96 9.15 6.93 4.82
C ILE A 96 10.61 6.50 4.92
N GLY A 97 11.51 7.48 4.94
CA GLY A 97 12.95 7.26 4.94
C GLY A 97 13.55 7.47 3.55
N SER A 98 14.87 7.27 3.45
CA SER A 98 15.60 7.46 2.19
C SER A 98 15.19 6.37 1.20
N ALA A 99 14.63 6.77 0.07
CA ALA A 99 14.37 5.85 -1.05
C ALA A 99 15.65 5.12 -1.50
N GLN A 100 16.81 5.72 -1.27
CA GLN A 100 18.13 5.21 -1.66
C GLN A 100 18.68 4.11 -0.73
N ASP A 101 18.15 3.95 0.49
CA ASP A 101 18.49 2.83 1.37
C ASP A 101 17.24 1.98 1.68
N PRO A 102 17.03 0.87 0.95
CA PRO A 102 15.89 -0.02 1.16
C PRO A 102 15.85 -0.66 2.56
N SER A 103 16.99 -0.72 3.25
CA SER A 103 17.08 -1.32 4.60
C SER A 103 16.57 -0.38 5.69
N ALA A 104 16.64 0.93 5.44
CA ALA A 104 16.13 1.98 6.32
C ALA A 104 14.69 2.41 5.96
N ALA A 105 14.18 2.03 4.79
CA ALA A 105 12.83 2.39 4.35
C ALA A 105 11.75 1.72 5.20
N LEU A 106 10.80 2.53 5.67
CA LEU A 106 9.62 2.11 6.41
C LEU A 106 8.35 2.38 5.60
N LEU A 107 7.33 1.60 5.87
CA LEU A 107 5.97 1.79 5.41
C LEU A 107 5.13 2.20 6.60
N ALA A 108 4.52 3.38 6.54
CA ALA A 108 3.41 3.72 7.41
C ALA A 108 2.11 3.21 6.81
N VAL A 109 1.38 2.43 7.60
CA VAL A 109 0.17 1.76 7.16
C VAL A 109 -0.93 2.01 8.19
N ALA A 110 -1.85 2.90 7.86
CA ALA A 110 -3.08 3.10 8.62
C ALA A 110 -4.07 1.99 8.25
N THR A 111 -4.72 1.37 9.24
CA THR A 111 -5.62 0.23 8.99
C THR A 111 -7.08 0.48 9.38
N GLY A 112 -7.46 1.74 9.64
CA GLY A 112 -8.76 2.09 10.24
C GLY A 112 -8.79 1.97 11.78
N GLY A 113 -7.73 1.44 12.37
CA GLY A 113 -7.47 1.42 13.81
C GLY A 113 -6.06 1.95 14.07
N PRO A 114 -5.08 1.07 14.33
CA PRO A 114 -3.69 1.49 14.50
C PRO A 114 -3.04 1.99 13.21
N LEU A 115 -1.95 2.73 13.40
CA LEU A 115 -0.90 2.95 12.41
C LEU A 115 0.24 1.96 12.69
N TYR A 116 0.66 1.21 11.68
CA TYR A 116 1.86 0.38 11.75
C TYR A 116 3.02 1.03 11.02
N LEU A 117 4.23 0.87 11.57
CA LEU A 117 5.48 1.05 10.85
C LEU A 117 6.05 -0.33 10.51
N VAL A 118 6.21 -0.60 9.22
CA VAL A 118 6.69 -1.88 8.70
C VAL A 118 7.96 -1.65 7.88
N ARG A 119 9.01 -2.43 8.12
CA ARG A 119 10.23 -2.34 7.33
C ARG A 119 9.99 -2.85 5.91
N ALA A 120 10.34 -2.04 4.92
CA ALA A 120 10.08 -2.34 3.51
C ALA A 120 10.89 -3.55 2.98
N SER A 121 12.06 -3.81 3.58
CA SER A 121 12.95 -4.88 3.14
C SER A 121 12.41 -6.28 3.41
N ASP A 122 11.80 -6.50 4.59
CA ASP A 122 11.46 -7.83 5.12
C ASP A 122 10.02 -7.96 5.68
N GLY A 123 9.25 -6.86 5.70
CA GLY A 123 7.88 -6.87 6.21
C GLY A 123 7.78 -6.88 7.75
N ARG A 124 8.89 -6.74 8.48
CA ARG A 124 8.87 -6.74 9.95
C ARG A 124 8.20 -5.49 10.49
N ILE A 125 7.24 -5.66 11.39
CA ILE A 125 6.64 -4.56 12.15
C ILE A 125 7.69 -4.02 13.13
N VAL A 126 8.01 -2.74 13.04
CA VAL A 126 8.98 -2.05 13.90
C VAL A 126 8.31 -1.03 14.84
N GLY A 127 7.06 -0.68 14.59
CA GLY A 127 6.30 0.23 15.43
C GLY A 127 4.80 0.09 15.23
N ARG A 128 4.05 0.50 16.24
CA ARG A 128 2.58 0.59 16.24
C ARG A 128 2.17 1.81 17.05
N PHE A 129 1.23 2.57 16.51
CA PHE A 129 0.63 3.71 17.19
C PHE A 129 -0.88 3.54 17.18
N ASP A 130 -1.49 3.70 18.35
CA ASP A 130 -2.93 3.67 18.53
C ASP A 130 -3.38 5.07 18.92
N ALA A 131 -4.55 5.47 18.43
CA ALA A 131 -5.18 6.74 18.79
C ALA A 131 -6.70 6.53 18.90
N PRO A 132 -7.40 7.31 19.76
CA PRO A 132 -8.86 7.35 19.78
C PRO A 132 -9.45 7.58 18.39
N GLY A 133 -10.52 6.84 18.06
CA GLY A 133 -11.13 6.86 16.74
C GLY A 133 -10.33 6.21 15.60
N GLY A 134 -9.07 5.80 15.82
CA GLY A 134 -8.22 5.16 14.80
C GLY A 134 -7.85 6.09 13.63
N PHE A 135 -6.99 5.60 12.73
CA PHE A 135 -6.53 6.35 11.55
C PHE A 135 -7.27 5.90 10.28
N TRP A 136 -8.08 6.80 9.72
CA TRP A 136 -8.98 6.52 8.58
C TRP A 136 -8.52 7.13 7.26
N SER A 137 -7.39 7.84 7.25
CA SER A 137 -6.79 8.40 6.04
C SER A 137 -5.35 7.90 5.88
N PRO A 138 -4.85 7.79 4.63
CA PRO A 138 -3.44 7.53 4.41
C PRO A 138 -2.58 8.60 5.11
N PRO A 139 -1.47 8.22 5.77
CA PRO A 139 -0.54 9.18 6.36
C PRO A 139 0.02 10.13 5.31
N LEU A 140 0.21 11.40 5.64
CA LEU A 140 1.03 12.30 4.83
C LEU A 140 2.46 12.32 5.39
N ALA A 141 3.43 11.86 4.60
CA ALA A 141 4.85 11.97 4.96
C ALA A 141 5.42 13.31 4.49
N HIS A 142 6.10 14.02 5.39
CA HIS A 142 6.88 15.21 5.05
C HIS A 142 8.16 15.26 5.88
N GLY A 143 9.32 15.17 5.23
CA GLY A 143 10.60 15.07 5.90
C GLY A 143 10.66 13.82 6.78
N ARG A 144 10.80 14.02 8.09
CA ARG A 144 10.84 12.95 9.11
C ARG A 144 9.55 12.83 9.93
N SER A 145 8.48 13.46 9.46
CA SER A 145 7.22 13.49 10.18
C SER A 145 6.11 12.86 9.35
N LEU A 146 5.20 12.20 10.05
CA LEU A 146 3.90 11.80 9.53
C LEU A 146 2.82 12.70 10.08
N TYR A 147 1.88 13.07 9.22
CA TYR A 147 0.66 13.78 9.58
C TYR A 147 -0.55 12.90 9.32
N LEU A 148 -1.39 12.75 10.32
CA LEU A 148 -2.53 11.82 10.31
C LEU A 148 -3.74 12.43 10.99
N VAL A 149 -4.92 12.15 10.46
CA VAL A 149 -6.18 12.55 11.08
C VAL A 149 -6.92 11.30 11.55
N THR A 150 -7.46 11.39 12.76
CA THR A 150 -8.26 10.30 13.35
C THR A 150 -9.75 10.45 13.04
N GLY A 151 -10.51 9.37 13.22
CA GLY A 151 -11.97 9.39 13.08
C GLY A 151 -12.67 10.35 14.06
N GLU A 152 -12.02 10.74 15.15
CA GLU A 152 -12.52 11.71 16.14
C GLU A 152 -12.08 13.16 15.86
N GLY A 153 -11.39 13.42 14.74
CA GLY A 153 -11.02 14.77 14.33
C GLY A 153 -9.72 15.31 14.94
N PHE A 154 -8.91 14.46 15.60
CA PHE A 154 -7.57 14.86 16.03
C PHE A 154 -6.56 14.77 14.90
N LEU A 155 -5.76 15.82 14.72
CA LEU A 155 -4.57 15.85 13.86
C LEU A 155 -3.33 15.50 14.69
N TYR A 156 -2.65 14.42 14.32
CA TYR A 156 -1.40 13.99 14.92
C TYR A 156 -0.22 14.32 14.00
N ARG A 157 0.89 14.72 14.62
CA ARG A 157 2.23 14.69 14.03
C ARG A 157 3.04 13.62 14.75
N ILE A 158 3.58 12.66 14.02
CA ILE A 158 4.48 11.63 14.55
C ILE A 158 5.87 11.88 13.98
N ASP A 159 6.84 12.14 14.85
CA ASP A 159 8.25 12.31 14.47
C ASP A 159 8.98 10.96 14.51
N LEU A 160 9.68 10.64 13.44
CA LEU A 160 10.52 9.45 13.37
C LEU A 160 11.93 9.78 13.89
N PHE A 161 12.34 9.10 14.96
CA PHE A 161 13.69 9.20 15.51
C PHE A 161 14.73 8.50 14.61
N PRO A 162 16.01 8.92 14.62
CA PRO A 162 17.08 8.36 13.80
C PRO A 162 17.32 6.87 14.02
#